data_AF-A0A7L2PX78-F1
#
_entry.id   AF-A0A7L2PX78-F1
#
_cell.length_a   1.000
_cell.length_b   1.000
_cell.length_c   1.000
_cell.angle_alpha   90.00
_cell.angle_beta   90.00
_cell.angle_gamma   90.00
#
_symmetry.space_group_name_H-M   'P 1'
#
loop_
_entity.id
_entity.type
_entity.pdbx_description
1 polymer ?
#
loop_
_entity_poly.entity_id
_entity_poly.type
_entity_poly.pdbx_seq_one_letter_code
_entity_poly.pdbx_strand_id
1 'polypeptide(L)'
;SLSQRHGYCTLGEAFNRLDFSSAIQDIRRFNYVVKLLQLIAKSQLTSLSGAAQKNYFNILDKIVQKVMEDQYNPRLIKDLLQDLSSTLCILIRGVGKSVLVGNINIWICRLETILLWQQQLKNLQMNTQVNNGLTLSDLPLHMLNNILYRFSDGWDIITLGQVTPTLYMLSEDRQLWKKLCQYHFAEKQFCRHLIPSEKGHIDWKLMYFALQKYYPIKEQYGDTLHFCRHCSILFWK
;
A
#
# COMPACT_ATOMS: atom_id res chain seq x y z
N SER A 1 -40.65 -15.85 11.57
CA SER A 1 -39.42 -16.52 12.07
C SER A 1 -38.24 -15.60 11.81
N LEU A 2 -37.50 -15.23 12.86
CA LEU A 2 -36.34 -14.34 12.74
C LEU A 2 -35.23 -15.06 11.96
N SER A 3 -34.93 -14.54 10.76
CA SER A 3 -33.78 -14.97 9.96
C SER A 3 -32.51 -14.75 10.79
N GLN A 4 -31.89 -15.84 11.25
CA GLN A 4 -30.55 -15.81 11.85
C GLN A 4 -29.59 -15.21 10.82
N ARG A 5 -29.21 -13.95 11.03
CA ARG A 5 -28.15 -13.29 10.27
C ARG A 5 -26.84 -13.98 10.66
N HIS A 6 -26.44 -14.98 9.89
CA HIS A 6 -25.16 -15.64 10.05
C HIS A 6 -24.07 -14.60 9.75
N GLY A 7 -23.41 -14.13 10.80
CA GLY A 7 -22.25 -13.25 10.68
C GLY A 7 -21.09 -13.92 9.93
N TYR A 8 -20.00 -13.18 9.76
CA TYR A 8 -18.79 -13.68 9.12
C TYR A 8 -18.07 -14.66 10.04
N CYS A 9 -18.02 -15.94 9.65
CA CYS A 9 -17.34 -16.98 10.42
C CYS A 9 -15.88 -17.19 9.97
N THR A 10 -15.53 -16.80 8.74
CA THR A 10 -14.17 -16.93 8.20
C THR A 10 -13.75 -15.72 7.35
N LEU A 11 -12.44 -15.53 7.18
CA LEU A 11 -11.88 -14.51 6.30
C LEU A 11 -12.37 -14.67 4.85
N GLY A 12 -12.49 -15.90 4.35
CA GLY A 12 -12.98 -16.15 2.99
C GLY A 12 -14.45 -15.77 2.79
N GLU A 13 -15.27 -15.94 3.82
CA GLU A 13 -16.67 -15.51 3.81
C GLU A 13 -16.80 -13.99 3.88
N ALA A 14 -16.02 -13.35 4.74
CA ALA A 14 -15.85 -11.90 4.76
C ALA A 14 -15.49 -11.35 3.39
N PHE A 15 -14.50 -11.98 2.77
CA PHE A 15 -13.97 -11.56 1.49
C PHE A 15 -15.00 -11.67 0.35
N ASN A 16 -15.88 -12.67 0.41
CA ASN A 16 -16.90 -12.90 -0.61
C ASN A 16 -18.16 -12.04 -0.45
N ARG A 17 -18.58 -11.68 0.77
CA ARG A 17 -19.83 -10.90 0.96
C ARG A 17 -19.61 -9.40 1.10
N LEU A 18 -18.39 -8.94 1.40
CA LEU A 18 -18.09 -7.52 1.43
C LEU A 18 -18.03 -6.96 -0.01
N ASP A 19 -18.65 -5.80 -0.21
CA ASP A 19 -18.60 -5.11 -1.50
C ASP A 19 -17.27 -4.35 -1.66
N PHE A 20 -16.23 -5.10 -2.00
CA PHE A 20 -14.93 -4.53 -2.36
C PHE A 20 -14.98 -3.77 -3.68
N SER A 21 -15.91 -4.09 -4.58
CA SER A 21 -15.99 -3.42 -5.89
C SER A 21 -16.38 -1.95 -5.75
N SER A 22 -17.32 -1.65 -4.86
CA SER A 22 -17.64 -0.26 -4.50
C SER A 22 -16.54 0.36 -3.63
N ALA A 23 -15.93 -0.42 -2.72
CA ALA A 23 -14.89 0.10 -1.83
C ALA A 23 -13.64 0.59 -2.57
N ILE A 24 -13.23 -0.09 -3.64
CA ILE A 24 -12.08 0.36 -4.45
C ILE A 24 -12.37 1.64 -5.24
N GLN A 25 -13.63 2.04 -5.42
CA GLN A 25 -13.96 3.30 -6.06
C GLN A 25 -13.89 4.50 -5.10
N ASP A 26 -13.99 4.27 -3.79
CA ASP A 26 -13.85 5.32 -2.78
C ASP A 26 -12.39 5.52 -2.38
N ILE A 27 -11.85 6.72 -2.66
CA ILE A 27 -10.46 7.10 -2.35
C ILE A 27 -10.10 6.93 -0.86
N ARG A 28 -11.08 7.03 0.05
CA ARG A 28 -10.86 6.88 1.50
C ARG A 28 -10.60 5.43 1.90
N ARG A 29 -11.11 4.48 1.10
CA ARG A 29 -11.03 3.03 1.33
C ARG A 29 -9.98 2.35 0.47
N PHE A 30 -9.69 2.91 -0.70
CA PHE A 30 -8.83 2.31 -1.71
C PHE A 30 -7.49 1.82 -1.13
N ASN A 31 -6.73 2.70 -0.47
CA ASN A 31 -5.42 2.35 0.10
C ASN A 31 -5.53 1.22 1.14
N TYR A 32 -6.59 1.22 1.95
CA TYR A 32 -6.85 0.17 2.93
C TYR A 32 -7.14 -1.17 2.26
N VAL A 33 -7.99 -1.17 1.22
CA VAL A 33 -8.31 -2.38 0.46
C VAL A 33 -7.05 -2.98 -0.16
N VAL A 34 -6.22 -2.17 -0.81
CA VAL A 34 -4.97 -2.65 -1.40
C VAL A 34 -4.05 -3.25 -0.32
N LYS A 35 -3.91 -2.58 0.82
CA LYS A 35 -3.09 -3.08 1.93
C LYS A 35 -3.63 -4.37 2.52
N LEU A 36 -4.94 -4.50 2.64
CA LEU A 36 -5.59 -5.76 3.02
C LEU A 36 -5.27 -6.89 2.02
N LEU A 37 -5.36 -6.63 0.71
CA LEU A 37 -5.01 -7.62 -0.29
C LEU A 37 -3.52 -7.99 -0.22
N GLN A 38 -2.62 -7.02 -0.01
CA GLN A 38 -1.19 -7.26 0.17
C GLN A 38 -0.91 -8.17 1.39
N LEU A 39 -1.61 -7.96 2.51
CA LEU A 39 -1.52 -8.81 3.70
C LEU A 39 -2.02 -10.24 3.42
N ILE A 40 -3.14 -10.36 2.71
CA ILE A 40 -3.69 -11.66 2.30
C ILE A 40 -2.69 -12.39 1.40
N ALA A 41 -2.10 -11.71 0.40
CA ALA A 41 -1.08 -12.27 -0.47
C ALA A 41 0.08 -12.88 0.34
N LYS A 42 0.60 -12.14 1.32
CA LYS A 42 1.76 -12.57 2.12
C LYS A 42 1.48 -13.73 3.06
N SER A 43 0.26 -13.84 3.59
CA SER A 43 0.03 -14.66 4.79
C SER A 43 -1.20 -15.56 4.77
N GLN A 44 -2.19 -15.31 3.92
CA GLN A 44 -3.49 -15.99 3.98
C GLN A 44 -4.00 -16.49 2.62
N LEU A 45 -3.28 -16.27 1.51
CA LEU A 45 -3.79 -16.60 0.18
C LEU A 45 -4.19 -18.08 0.03
N THR A 46 -3.40 -18.98 0.62
CA THR A 46 -3.64 -20.44 0.59
C THR A 46 -4.69 -20.90 1.60
N SER A 47 -5.02 -20.10 2.63
CA SER A 47 -6.08 -20.41 3.60
C SER A 47 -7.48 -20.04 3.10
N LEU A 48 -7.56 -19.24 2.02
CA LEU A 48 -8.81 -18.90 1.36
C LEU A 48 -9.39 -20.08 0.58
N SER A 49 -10.72 -20.18 0.57
CA SER A 49 -11.43 -21.09 -0.33
C SER A 49 -11.19 -20.73 -1.79
N GLY A 50 -11.35 -21.69 -2.71
CA GLY A 50 -11.19 -21.43 -4.14
C GLY A 50 -12.09 -20.29 -4.67
N ALA A 51 -13.30 -20.14 -4.11
CA ALA A 51 -14.20 -19.03 -4.42
C ALA A 51 -13.64 -17.68 -3.93
N ALA A 52 -13.12 -17.64 -2.69
CA ALA A 52 -12.51 -16.43 -2.15
C ALA A 52 -11.21 -16.04 -2.87
N GLN A 53 -10.39 -17.03 -3.27
CA GLN A 53 -9.21 -16.77 -4.11
C GLN A 53 -9.62 -16.21 -5.48
N LYS A 54 -10.64 -16.80 -6.13
CA LYS A 54 -11.16 -16.25 -7.39
C LYS A 54 -11.63 -14.80 -7.23
N ASN A 55 -12.36 -14.52 -6.15
CA ASN A 55 -12.80 -13.15 -5.86
C ASN A 55 -11.60 -12.22 -5.61
N TYR A 56 -10.54 -12.70 -4.95
CA TYR A 56 -9.32 -11.91 -4.69
C TYR A 56 -8.69 -11.44 -5.99
N PHE A 57 -8.49 -12.34 -6.94
CA PHE A 57 -7.91 -11.99 -8.25
C PHE A 57 -8.85 -11.10 -9.07
N ASN A 58 -10.17 -11.27 -8.97
CA ASN A 58 -11.13 -10.38 -9.62
C ASN A 58 -11.07 -8.95 -9.06
N ILE A 59 -10.97 -8.79 -7.74
CA ILE A 59 -10.82 -7.47 -7.11
C ILE A 59 -9.48 -6.86 -7.48
N LEU A 60 -8.41 -7.66 -7.49
CA LEU A 60 -7.08 -7.21 -7.90
C LEU A 60 -7.07 -6.71 -9.35
N ASP A 61 -7.69 -7.43 -10.29
CA ASP A 61 -7.83 -6.99 -11.67
C ASP A 61 -8.54 -5.62 -11.74
N LYS A 62 -9.67 -5.46 -11.05
CA LYS A 62 -10.39 -4.17 -10.99
C LYS A 62 -9.53 -3.03 -10.41
N ILE A 63 -8.70 -3.32 -9.41
CA ILE A 63 -7.76 -2.34 -8.84
C ILE A 63 -6.72 -1.94 -9.88
N VAL A 64 -6.15 -2.91 -10.61
CA VAL A 64 -5.17 -2.62 -11.67
C VAL A 64 -5.81 -1.78 -12.77
N GLN A 65 -7.00 -2.16 -13.27
CA GLN A 65 -7.70 -1.36 -14.27
C GLN A 65 -7.95 0.08 -13.80
N LYS A 66 -8.47 0.24 -12.58
CA LYS A 66 -8.70 1.57 -11.99
C LYS A 66 -7.43 2.42 -11.98
N VAL A 67 -6.31 1.87 -11.51
CA VAL A 67 -5.04 2.61 -11.44
C VAL A 67 -4.45 2.89 -12.82
N MET A 68 -4.70 2.03 -13.81
CA MET A 68 -4.33 2.31 -15.19
C MET A 68 -5.14 3.49 -15.76
N GLU A 69 -6.40 3.66 -15.33
CA GLU A 69 -7.29 4.74 -15.75
C GLU A 69 -7.04 6.06 -15.02
N ASP A 70 -7.00 6.06 -13.69
CA ASP A 70 -6.97 7.26 -12.85
C ASP A 70 -5.59 7.60 -12.26
N GLN A 71 -4.61 6.69 -12.41
CA GLN A 71 -3.22 6.88 -11.97
C GLN A 71 -3.09 7.15 -10.46
N TYR A 72 -4.08 6.74 -9.65
CA TYR A 72 -4.08 6.93 -8.22
C TYR A 72 -3.17 5.92 -7.49
N ASN A 73 -2.14 6.43 -6.80
CA ASN A 73 -1.20 5.65 -5.97
C ASN A 73 -0.60 4.38 -6.64
N PRO A 74 0.02 4.48 -7.83
CA PRO A 74 0.54 3.32 -8.56
C PRO A 74 1.67 2.58 -7.82
N ARG A 75 2.43 3.25 -6.94
CA ARG A 75 3.47 2.60 -6.12
C ARG A 75 2.88 1.50 -5.23
N LEU A 76 1.73 1.76 -4.63
CA LEU A 76 1.09 0.81 -3.72
C LEU A 76 0.70 -0.49 -4.43
N ILE A 77 0.23 -0.40 -5.68
CA ILE A 77 -0.12 -1.58 -6.49
C ILE A 77 1.14 -2.31 -6.95
N LYS A 78 2.20 -1.58 -7.34
CA LYS A 78 3.49 -2.18 -7.69
C LYS A 78 4.04 -3.04 -6.55
N ASP A 79 4.00 -2.53 -5.32
CA ASP A 79 4.45 -3.26 -4.13
C ASP A 79 3.59 -4.51 -3.88
N LEU A 80 2.26 -4.40 -3.98
CA LEU A 80 1.35 -5.54 -3.84
C LEU A 80 1.64 -6.63 -4.88
N LEU A 81 1.76 -6.25 -6.15
CA LEU A 81 2.01 -7.21 -7.23
C LEU A 81 3.39 -7.86 -7.10
N GLN A 82 4.39 -7.13 -6.60
CA GLN A 82 5.71 -7.67 -6.32
C GLN A 82 5.66 -8.71 -5.19
N ASP A 83 4.97 -8.39 -4.09
CA ASP A 83 4.81 -9.35 -2.99
C ASP A 83 4.03 -10.58 -3.43
N LEU A 84 2.94 -10.40 -4.17
CA LEU A 84 2.12 -11.49 -4.68
C LEU A 84 2.88 -12.38 -5.67
N SER A 85 3.64 -11.79 -6.60
CA SER A 85 4.45 -12.57 -7.57
C SER A 85 5.54 -13.37 -6.85
N SER A 86 6.21 -12.79 -5.85
CA SER A 86 7.16 -13.50 -5.01
C SER A 86 6.51 -14.66 -4.24
N THR A 87 5.34 -14.44 -3.61
CA THR A 87 4.59 -15.50 -2.94
C THR A 87 4.21 -16.62 -3.91
N LEU A 88 3.65 -16.29 -5.07
CA LEU A 88 3.26 -17.30 -6.06
C LEU A 88 4.46 -18.08 -6.60
N CYS A 89 5.60 -17.43 -6.85
CA CYS A 89 6.83 -18.10 -7.24
C CYS A 89 7.27 -19.13 -6.20
N ILE A 90 7.23 -18.79 -4.92
CA ILE A 90 7.57 -19.72 -3.83
C ILE A 90 6.58 -20.87 -3.77
N LEU A 91 5.28 -20.60 -3.84
CA LEU A 91 4.25 -21.63 -3.76
C LEU A 91 4.32 -22.62 -4.94
N ILE A 92 4.53 -22.12 -6.15
CA ILE A 92 4.64 -22.94 -7.37
C ILE A 92 5.92 -23.78 -7.37
N ARG A 93 7.05 -23.24 -6.86
CA ARG A 93 8.35 -23.94 -6.85
C ARG A 93 8.56 -24.86 -5.66
N GLY A 94 8.07 -24.46 -4.48
CA GLY A 94 8.55 -24.97 -3.19
C GLY A 94 7.57 -25.84 -2.42
N VAL A 95 6.29 -25.86 -2.78
CA VAL A 95 5.29 -26.62 -2.01
C VAL A 95 4.72 -27.71 -2.89
N GLY A 96 4.79 -28.96 -2.43
CA GLY A 96 4.13 -30.08 -3.08
C GLY A 96 2.70 -29.70 -3.46
N LYS A 97 2.19 -30.28 -4.54
CA LYS A 97 0.94 -29.96 -5.26
C LYS A 97 -0.35 -29.82 -4.39
N SER A 98 -0.28 -30.01 -3.07
CA SER A 98 -1.39 -30.08 -2.12
C SER A 98 -1.79 -28.78 -1.42
N VAL A 99 -1.02 -27.68 -1.50
CA VAL A 99 -1.37 -26.40 -0.82
C VAL A 99 -2.13 -25.42 -1.73
N LEU A 100 -1.96 -25.56 -3.04
CA LEU A 100 -2.67 -24.73 -4.01
C LEU A 100 -4.03 -25.33 -4.33
N VAL A 101 -5.09 -24.55 -4.15
CA VAL A 101 -6.44 -24.98 -4.49
C VAL A 101 -6.58 -25.00 -6.02
N GLY A 102 -6.98 -26.15 -6.57
CA GLY A 102 -7.27 -26.33 -7.99
C GLY A 102 -6.05 -26.71 -8.85
N ASN A 103 -6.18 -26.55 -10.17
CA ASN A 103 -5.16 -26.94 -11.14
C ASN A 103 -3.95 -25.98 -11.10
N ILE A 104 -2.73 -26.53 -11.05
CA ILE A 104 -1.48 -25.76 -11.04
C ILE A 104 -1.35 -24.78 -12.22
N ASN A 105 -1.88 -25.14 -13.39
CA ASN A 105 -1.84 -24.27 -14.58
C ASN A 105 -2.61 -22.97 -14.36
N ILE A 106 -3.67 -22.97 -13.54
CA ILE A 106 -4.41 -21.75 -13.17
C ILE A 106 -3.49 -20.79 -12.41
N TRP A 107 -2.63 -21.31 -11.55
CA TRP A 107 -1.68 -20.51 -10.77
C TRP A 107 -0.54 -19.97 -11.63
N ILE A 108 -0.08 -20.75 -12.61
CA ILE A 108 0.88 -20.28 -13.63
C ILE A 108 0.27 -19.13 -14.44
N CYS A 109 -0.94 -19.28 -14.98
CA CYS A 109 -1.61 -18.20 -15.72
C CYS A 109 -1.86 -16.94 -14.88
N ARG A 110 -2.17 -17.09 -13.58
CA ARG A 110 -2.28 -15.96 -12.64
C ARG A 110 -0.95 -15.24 -12.46
N LEU A 111 0.15 -15.99 -12.32
CA LEU A 111 1.48 -15.40 -12.23
C LEU A 111 1.85 -14.65 -13.52
N GLU A 112 1.60 -15.22 -14.69
CA GLU A 112 1.81 -14.55 -15.98
C GLU A 112 1.01 -13.24 -16.08
N THR A 113 -0.24 -13.26 -15.64
CA THR A 113 -1.09 -12.07 -15.61
C THR A 113 -0.54 -10.99 -14.67
N ILE A 114 -0.04 -11.38 -13.48
CA ILE A 114 0.61 -10.44 -12.55
C ILE A 114 1.86 -9.83 -13.18
N LEU A 115 2.70 -10.63 -13.83
CA LEU A 115 3.91 -10.14 -14.50
C LEU A 115 3.56 -9.14 -15.61
N LEU A 116 2.50 -9.41 -16.37
CA LEU A 116 1.96 -8.47 -17.36
C LEU A 116 1.53 -7.15 -16.72
N TRP A 117 0.76 -7.19 -15.64
CA TRP A 117 0.35 -5.99 -14.90
C TRP A 117 1.55 -5.22 -14.33
N GLN A 118 2.58 -5.91 -13.82
CA GLN A 118 3.81 -5.26 -13.37
C GLN A 118 4.51 -4.51 -14.52
N GLN A 119 4.55 -5.09 -15.72
CA GLN A 119 5.11 -4.44 -16.91
C GLN A 119 4.29 -3.22 -17.32
N GLN A 120 2.95 -3.33 -17.32
CA GLN A 120 2.05 -2.21 -17.63
C GLN A 120 2.25 -1.05 -16.64
N LEU A 121 2.26 -1.34 -15.33
CA LEU A 121 2.49 -0.33 -14.29
C LEU A 121 3.89 0.29 -14.36
N LYS A 122 4.91 -0.47 -14.79
CA LYS A 122 6.26 0.06 -14.98
C LYS A 122 6.31 1.11 -16.09
N ASN A 123 5.52 0.90 -17.15
CA ASN A 123 5.46 1.78 -18.31
C ASN A 123 4.38 2.87 -18.20
N LEU A 124 3.68 2.97 -17.07
CA LEU A 124 2.69 4.02 -16.84
C LEU A 124 3.33 5.40 -16.96
N GLN A 125 2.77 6.22 -17.84
CA GLN A 125 3.07 7.64 -17.95
C GLN A 125 1.95 8.44 -17.30
N MET A 126 2.32 9.39 -16.44
CA MET A 126 1.35 10.29 -15.83
C MET A 126 0.77 11.20 -16.90
N ASN A 127 -0.55 11.41 -16.88
CA ASN A 127 -1.20 12.35 -17.79
C ASN A 127 -0.75 13.78 -17.43
N THR A 128 0.10 14.38 -18.25
CA THR A 128 0.47 15.79 -18.15
C THR A 128 -0.65 16.64 -18.72
N GLN A 129 -1.67 16.92 -17.91
CA GLN A 129 -2.60 18.00 -18.26
C GLN A 129 -1.83 19.33 -18.19
N VAL A 130 -1.54 19.91 -19.35
CA VAL A 130 -0.97 21.26 -19.47
C VAL A 130 -2.05 22.24 -19.04
N ASN A 131 -2.08 22.57 -17.75
CA ASN A 131 -2.97 23.57 -17.21
C ASN A 131 -2.18 24.87 -17.10
N ASN A 132 -2.62 25.93 -17.78
CA ASN A 132 -1.98 27.26 -17.76
C ASN A 132 -2.28 28.05 -16.46
N GLY A 133 -2.72 27.36 -15.41
CA GLY A 133 -3.01 27.94 -14.10
C GLY A 133 -1.80 28.01 -13.19
N LEU A 134 -2.04 28.46 -11.95
CA LEU A 134 -1.04 28.42 -10.88
C LEU A 134 -0.52 27.00 -10.68
N THR A 135 0.80 26.86 -10.71
CA THR A 135 1.53 25.62 -10.50
C THR A 135 2.08 25.55 -9.07
N LEU A 136 2.54 24.36 -8.67
CA LEU A 136 3.21 24.19 -7.37
C LEU A 136 4.41 25.14 -7.22
N SER A 137 5.14 25.39 -8.30
CA SER A 137 6.32 26.27 -8.32
C SER A 137 6.00 27.74 -8.07
N ASP A 138 4.74 28.16 -8.25
CA ASP A 138 4.29 29.53 -8.02
C ASP A 138 3.97 29.81 -6.54
N LEU A 139 3.93 28.77 -5.69
CA LEU A 139 3.65 28.93 -4.27
C LEU A 139 4.86 29.53 -3.52
N PRO A 140 4.61 30.39 -2.52
CA PRO A 140 5.67 30.89 -1.63
C PRO A 140 6.41 29.75 -0.92
N LEU A 141 7.70 29.97 -0.61
CA LEU A 141 8.58 28.97 0.01
C LEU A 141 8.00 28.35 1.29
N HIS A 142 7.39 29.17 2.15
CA HIS A 142 6.80 28.67 3.40
C HIS A 142 5.60 27.74 3.15
N MET A 143 4.85 27.95 2.07
CA MET A 143 3.74 27.06 1.67
C MET A 143 4.26 25.73 1.14
N LEU A 144 5.31 25.76 0.31
CA LEU A 144 6.00 24.54 -0.14
C LEU A 144 6.53 23.72 1.03
N ASN A 145 7.16 24.39 2.00
CA ASN A 145 7.64 23.75 3.21
C ASN A 145 6.49 23.14 4.03
N ASN A 146 5.40 23.89 4.21
CA ASN A 146 4.21 23.38 4.90
C ASN A 146 3.62 22.13 4.22
N ILE A 147 3.59 22.08 2.88
CA ILE A 147 3.16 20.91 2.12
C ILE A 147 4.08 19.72 2.40
N LEU A 148 5.40 19.91 2.34
CA LEU A 148 6.39 18.86 2.64
C LEU A 148 6.18 18.26 4.05
N TYR A 149 5.90 19.11 5.04
CA TYR A 149 5.63 18.72 6.42
C TYR A 149 4.30 17.97 6.65
N ARG A 150 3.47 17.80 5.60
CA ARG A 150 2.23 17.00 5.61
C ARG A 150 2.41 15.60 5.03
N PHE A 151 3.50 15.32 4.33
CA PHE A 151 3.75 13.95 3.87
C PHE A 151 4.02 13.01 5.03
N SER A 152 3.48 11.80 4.89
CA SER A 152 3.67 10.68 5.82
C SER A 152 4.47 9.54 5.19
N ASP A 153 5.11 9.77 4.04
CA ASP A 153 6.00 8.79 3.41
C ASP A 153 7.26 9.51 2.93
N GLY A 154 8.42 9.03 3.38
CA GLY A 154 9.72 9.54 2.99
C GLY A 154 10.01 9.43 1.49
N TRP A 155 9.44 8.42 0.80
CA TRP A 155 9.60 8.31 -0.65
C TRP A 155 8.90 9.44 -1.40
N ASP A 156 7.73 9.88 -0.94
CA ASP A 156 7.01 10.98 -1.58
C ASP A 156 7.79 12.29 -1.44
N ILE A 157 8.42 12.51 -0.27
CA ILE A 157 9.31 13.65 -0.02
C ILE A 157 10.50 13.62 -0.98
N ILE A 158 11.17 12.47 -1.14
CA ILE A 158 12.32 12.32 -2.04
C ILE A 158 11.91 12.57 -3.49
N THR A 159 10.83 11.93 -3.95
CA THR A 159 10.36 12.08 -5.33
C THR A 159 9.95 13.53 -5.61
N LEU A 160 9.29 14.21 -4.67
CA LEU A 160 8.96 15.63 -4.82
C LEU A 160 10.21 16.52 -4.87
N GLY A 161 11.22 16.21 -4.06
CA GLY A 161 12.50 16.92 -4.05
C GLY A 161 13.24 16.86 -5.39
N GLN A 162 13.00 15.83 -6.21
CA GLN A 162 13.62 15.69 -7.53
C GLN A 162 13.02 16.60 -8.61
N VAL A 163 11.92 17.30 -8.32
CA VAL A 163 11.18 18.09 -9.33
C VAL A 163 11.81 19.47 -9.57
N THR A 164 12.22 20.18 -8.51
CA THR A 164 12.88 21.50 -8.63
C THR A 164 13.99 21.67 -7.58
N PRO A 165 15.00 22.53 -7.83
CA PRO A 165 16.02 22.82 -6.84
C PRO A 165 15.47 23.36 -5.50
N THR A 166 14.40 24.15 -5.55
CA THR A 166 13.74 24.66 -4.34
C THR A 166 13.12 23.54 -3.51
N LEU A 167 12.43 22.59 -4.16
CA LEU A 167 11.86 21.43 -3.49
C LEU A 167 12.96 20.50 -2.96
N TYR A 168 14.05 20.32 -3.69
CA TYR A 168 15.21 19.56 -3.23
C TYR A 168 15.78 20.15 -1.93
N MET A 169 16.00 21.46 -1.89
CA MET A 169 16.51 22.13 -0.69
C MET A 169 15.58 21.94 0.52
N LEU A 170 14.27 22.01 0.31
CA LEU A 170 13.28 21.79 1.38
C LEU A 170 13.17 20.30 1.77
N SER A 171 13.29 19.37 0.82
CA SER A 171 13.21 17.93 1.10
C SER A 171 14.40 17.41 1.90
N GLU A 172 15.54 18.10 1.87
CA GLU A 172 16.71 17.77 2.69
C GLU A 172 16.70 18.41 4.10
N ASP A 173 15.62 19.10 4.49
CA ASP A 173 15.52 19.72 5.81
C ASP A 173 15.59 18.70 6.96
N ARG A 174 16.49 18.94 7.91
CA ARG A 174 16.73 18.03 9.04
C ARG A 174 15.50 17.89 9.95
N GLN A 175 14.76 18.98 10.17
CA GLN A 175 13.62 18.97 11.09
C GLN A 175 12.42 18.26 10.46
N LEU A 176 12.25 18.34 9.14
CA LEU A 176 11.27 17.58 8.38
C LEU A 176 11.44 16.07 8.63
N TRP A 177 12.65 15.54 8.41
CA TRP A 177 12.94 14.12 8.63
C TRP A 177 12.85 13.71 10.09
N LYS A 178 13.25 14.58 11.02
CA LYS A 178 13.07 14.33 12.46
C LYS A 178 11.60 14.16 12.81
N LYS A 179 10.76 15.09 12.35
CA LYS A 179 9.31 15.05 12.57
C LYS A 179 8.69 13.81 11.94
N LEU A 180 9.10 13.44 10.73
CA LEU A 180 8.64 12.23 10.06
C LEU A 180 9.02 10.98 10.86
N CYS A 181 10.27 10.88 11.34
CA CYS A 181 10.69 9.78 12.21
C CYS A 181 9.83 9.70 13.48
N GLN A 182 9.61 10.82 14.16
CA GLN A 182 8.80 10.89 15.38
C GLN A 182 7.31 10.59 15.14
N TYR A 183 6.84 10.80 13.91
CA TYR A 183 5.47 10.46 13.52
C TYR A 183 5.27 8.94 13.38
N HIS A 184 6.26 8.20 12.87
CA HIS A 184 6.16 6.75 12.65
C HIS A 184 6.72 5.90 13.80
N PHE A 185 7.73 6.38 14.51
CA PHE A 185 8.51 5.58 15.46
C PHE A 185 8.51 6.18 16.86
N ALA A 186 8.40 5.31 17.86
CA ALA A 186 8.47 5.68 19.28
C ALA A 186 9.92 5.92 19.71
N GLU A 187 10.12 6.75 20.74
CA GLU A 187 11.46 7.16 21.18
C GLU A 187 12.41 6.00 21.51
N LYS A 188 11.86 4.93 22.10
CA LYS A 188 12.62 3.71 22.45
C LYS A 188 13.24 3.00 21.24
N GLN A 189 12.66 3.17 20.05
CA GLN A 189 13.15 2.55 18.81
C GLN A 189 14.41 3.28 18.29
N PHE A 190 14.53 4.60 18.53
CA PHE A 190 15.70 5.38 18.15
C PHE A 190 16.96 4.89 18.86
N CYS A 191 16.87 4.64 20.17
CA CYS A 191 18.02 4.24 20.99
C CYS A 191 18.69 2.94 20.54
N ARG A 192 17.93 2.02 19.93
CA ARG A 192 18.43 0.70 19.52
C ARG A 192 19.16 0.71 18.18
N HIS A 193 18.92 1.71 17.34
CA HIS A 193 19.47 1.81 15.98
C HIS A 193 20.05 3.20 15.70
N LEU A 194 20.59 3.86 16.73
CA LEU A 194 21.25 5.16 16.59
C LEU A 194 22.39 5.06 15.58
N ILE A 195 22.30 5.85 14.50
CA ILE A 195 23.33 6.03 13.49
C ILE A 195 23.80 7.49 13.61
N PRO A 196 24.91 7.74 14.31
CA PRO A 196 25.53 9.06 14.35
C PRO A 196 26.11 9.40 12.98
N SER A 197 25.94 10.64 12.54
CA SER A 197 26.72 11.21 11.44
C SER A 197 28.17 11.44 11.87
N GLU A 198 29.07 11.56 10.89
CA GLU A 198 30.48 11.93 11.09
C GLU A 198 30.69 13.19 11.95
N LYS A 199 29.71 14.10 11.95
CA LYS A 199 29.72 15.34 12.75
C LYS A 199 29.07 15.20 14.14
N GLY A 200 28.74 13.98 14.58
CA GLY A 200 28.09 13.72 15.87
C GLY A 200 26.59 14.09 15.93
N HIS A 201 25.98 14.48 14.82
CA HIS A 201 24.55 14.74 14.71
C HIS A 201 23.80 13.52 14.17
N ILE A 202 22.52 13.36 14.52
CA ILE A 202 21.69 12.31 13.93
C ILE A 202 21.27 12.74 12.52
N ASP A 203 21.59 11.89 11.53
CA ASP A 203 21.00 11.97 10.19
C ASP A 203 19.61 11.33 10.23
N TRP A 204 18.58 12.18 10.30
CA TRP A 204 17.21 11.72 10.41
C TRP A 204 16.66 11.08 9.14
N LYS A 205 17.18 11.43 7.96
CA LYS A 205 16.78 10.82 6.69
C LYS A 205 17.28 9.39 6.63
N LEU A 206 18.56 9.18 6.94
CA LEU A 206 19.13 7.84 7.05
C LEU A 206 18.46 7.02 8.16
N MET A 207 18.21 7.64 9.31
CA MET A 207 17.50 7.03 10.43
C MET A 207 16.12 6.52 10.03
N TYR A 208 15.34 7.32 9.30
CA TYR A 208 14.00 6.95 8.84
C TYR A 208 14.01 5.63 8.06
N PHE A 209 14.85 5.54 7.02
CA PHE A 209 14.93 4.34 6.18
C PHE A 209 15.59 3.16 6.90
N ALA A 210 16.49 3.41 7.85
CA ALA A 210 17.04 2.35 8.69
C ALA A 210 15.96 1.73 9.58
N LEU A 211 15.16 2.55 10.28
CA LEU A 211 14.09 2.08 11.16
C LEU A 211 12.96 1.39 10.40
N GLN A 212 12.63 1.87 9.19
CA GLN A 212 11.61 1.25 8.33
C GLN A 212 11.92 -0.23 8.00
N LYS A 213 13.20 -0.64 8.03
CA LYS A 213 13.60 -2.04 7.83
C LYS A 213 13.25 -2.95 9.02
N TYR A 214 13.14 -2.38 10.21
CA TYR A 214 12.97 -3.14 11.46
C TYR A 214 11.57 -2.98 12.06
N TYR A 215 10.91 -1.84 11.81
CA TYR A 215 9.64 -1.50 12.42
C TYR A 215 8.60 -1.12 11.36
N PRO A 216 7.35 -1.57 11.53
CA PRO A 216 6.28 -1.13 10.64
C PRO A 216 6.06 0.37 10.79
N ILE A 217 5.83 1.04 9.68
CA ILE A 217 5.43 2.44 9.67
C ILE A 217 3.97 2.57 10.09
N LYS A 218 3.65 3.68 10.77
CA LYS A 218 2.26 4.04 11.05
C LYS A 218 1.46 4.18 9.74
N GLU A 219 0.40 3.39 9.61
CA GLU A 219 -0.54 3.47 8.49
C GLU A 219 -1.80 4.25 8.92
N GLN A 220 -2.31 5.10 8.04
CA GLN A 220 -3.56 5.84 8.24
C GLN A 220 -4.43 5.71 6.99
N TYR A 221 -5.71 5.46 7.20
CA TYR A 221 -6.70 5.27 6.15
C TYR A 221 -7.91 6.15 6.46
N GLY A 222 -8.62 6.59 5.42
CA GLY A 222 -9.81 7.42 5.59
C GLY A 222 -10.96 6.62 6.22
N ASP A 223 -11.21 5.43 5.67
CA ASP A 223 -12.18 4.46 6.17
C ASP A 223 -11.50 3.08 6.24
N THR A 224 -11.89 2.24 7.22
CA THR A 224 -11.37 0.87 7.40
C THR A 224 -12.52 -0.15 7.56
N LEU A 225 -12.19 -1.44 7.58
CA LEU A 225 -13.16 -2.47 7.95
C LEU A 225 -13.30 -2.56 9.47
N HIS A 226 -14.53 -2.41 9.94
CA HIS A 226 -14.89 -2.59 11.33
C HIS A 226 -15.70 -3.86 11.52
N PHE A 227 -15.38 -4.62 12.58
CA PHE A 227 -16.13 -5.81 12.97
C PHE A 227 -17.06 -5.48 14.15
N CYS A 228 -18.36 -5.57 13.91
CA CYS A 228 -19.35 -5.51 14.98
C CYS A 228 -19.44 -6.88 15.67
N ARG A 229 -18.98 -6.98 16.91
CA ARG A 229 -19.07 -8.24 17.70
C ARG A 229 -20.51 -8.65 18.04
N HIS A 230 -21.44 -7.70 18.11
CA HIS A 230 -22.85 -7.98 18.41
C HIS A 230 -23.57 -8.61 17.23
N CYS A 231 -23.34 -8.07 16.03
CA CYS A 231 -23.98 -8.55 14.80
C CYS A 231 -23.14 -9.60 14.05
N SER A 232 -21.88 -9.78 14.44
CA SER A 232 -20.85 -10.54 13.72
C SER A 232 -20.72 -10.12 12.25
N ILE A 233 -20.83 -8.80 11.98
CA ILE A 233 -20.80 -8.22 10.63
C ILE A 233 -19.60 -7.28 10.49
N LEU A 234 -18.90 -7.38 9.36
CA LEU A 234 -17.93 -6.42 8.84
C LEU A 234 -18.63 -5.34 8.02
N PHE A 235 -18.21 -4.10 8.20
CA PHE A 235 -18.69 -2.96 7.43
C PHE A 235 -17.62 -1.87 7.32
N TRP A 236 -17.74 -1.01 6.31
CA TRP A 236 -16.85 0.12 6.08
C TRP A 236 -17.22 1.29 7.00
N LYS A 237 -16.25 1.84 7.74
CA LYS A 237 -16.43 3.04 8.56
C LYS A 237 -15.11 3.78 8.75
#